data_AF-A0A849HCV2-F1
#
_entry.id   AF-A0A849HCV2-F1
#
_cell.length_a   1.000
_cell.length_b   1.000
_cell.length_c   1.000
_cell.angle_alpha   90.00
_cell.angle_beta   90.00
_cell.angle_gamma   90.00
#
_symmetry.space_group_name_H-M   'P 1'
#
loop_
_entity.id
_entity.type
_entity.pdbx_description
1 polymer ?
#
loop_
_entity_poly.entity_id
_entity_poly.type
_entity_poly.pdbx_seq_one_letter_code
_entity_poly.pdbx_strand_id
1 'polypeptide(L)' 'MRTTITIDDELLAEAKQLAARTHRTVSSVLEDALREQLARREEAATERWVMPSFDGGGLLVDILDKEALADALGDNDRLP' A
#
# COMPACT_ATOMS: atom_id res chain seq x y z
N MET A 1 19.13 -20.72 -6.98
CA MET A 1 18.87 -21.79 -7.99
C MET A 1 19.34 -21.29 -9.34
N ARG A 2 19.80 -22.17 -10.25
CA ARG A 2 20.13 -21.79 -11.64
C ARG A 2 18.97 -22.19 -12.55
N THR A 3 18.46 -21.22 -13.30
CA THR A 3 17.33 -21.41 -14.23
C THR A 3 17.75 -20.90 -15.59
N THR A 4 17.38 -21.63 -16.64
CA THR A 4 17.54 -21.18 -18.03
C THR A 4 16.20 -20.64 -18.51
N ILE A 5 16.17 -19.42 -19.02
CA ILE A 5 14.96 -18.77 -19.55
C ILE A 5 15.23 -18.31 -20.98
N THR A 6 14.16 -18.21 -21.77
CA THR A 6 14.22 -17.55 -23.08
C THR A 6 13.82 -16.09 -22.88
N ILE A 7 14.61 -15.18 -23.44
CA ILE A 7 14.38 -13.73 -23.35
C ILE A 7 14.68 -13.12 -24.72
N ASP A 8 13.96 -12.05 -25.06
CA ASP A 8 14.23 -11.26 -26.26
C ASP A 8 15.65 -10.65 -26.23
N ASP A 9 16.31 -10.59 -27.39
CA ASP A 9 17.70 -10.14 -27.51
C ASP A 9 17.87 -8.64 -27.21
N GLU A 10 16.89 -7.81 -27.60
CA GLU A 10 16.91 -6.37 -27.31
C GLU A 10 16.75 -6.15 -25.80
N LEU A 11 15.81 -6.88 -25.18
CA LEU A 11 15.61 -6.82 -23.73
C LEU A 11 16.85 -7.29 -22.95
N LEU A 12 17.53 -8.33 -23.42
CA LEU A 12 18.78 -8.78 -22.82
C LEU A 12 19.89 -7.72 -22.97
N ALA A 13 19.95 -7.01 -24.09
CA ALA A 13 20.89 -5.92 -24.31
C ALA A 13 20.64 -4.76 -23.32
N GLU A 14 19.38 -4.38 -23.12
CA GLU A 14 19.00 -3.36 -22.13
C GLU A 14 19.38 -3.76 -20.71
N ALA A 15 19.08 -5.01 -20.32
CA ALA A 15 19.44 -5.54 -19.01
C ALA A 15 20.96 -5.51 -18.77
N LYS A 16 21.77 -5.83 -19.79
CA LYS A 16 23.24 -5.72 -19.74
C LYS A 16 23.69 -4.28 -19.55
N GLN A 17 23.12 -3.33 -20.28
CA GLN A 17 23.46 -1.92 -20.11
C GLN A 17 23.13 -1.42 -18.71
N LEU A 18 21.95 -1.77 -18.18
CA LEU A 18 21.56 -1.41 -16.82
C LEU A 18 22.51 -2.02 -15.77
N ALA A 19 22.85 -3.29 -15.93
CA ALA A 19 23.80 -3.98 -15.06
C ALA A 19 25.17 -3.29 -15.07
N ALA A 20 25.67 -2.91 -16.24
CA ALA A 20 26.93 -2.19 -16.38
C ALA A 20 26.89 -0.80 -15.72
N ARG A 21 25.83 -0.02 -15.95
CA ARG A 21 25.66 1.30 -15.33
C ARG A 21 25.58 1.24 -13.81
N THR A 22 24.96 0.19 -13.27
CA THR A 22 24.73 0.01 -11.83
C THR A 22 25.82 -0.80 -11.12
N HIS A 23 26.87 -1.24 -11.84
CA HIS A 23 27.92 -2.12 -11.31
C HIS A 23 27.37 -3.42 -10.71
N ARG A 24 26.34 -3.99 -11.34
CA ARG A 24 25.67 -5.23 -10.93
C ARG A 24 25.78 -6.31 -11.99
N THR A 25 25.39 -7.52 -11.64
CA THR A 25 25.26 -8.62 -12.60
C THR A 25 23.88 -8.60 -13.26
N VAL A 26 23.79 -9.11 -14.50
CA VAL A 26 22.51 -9.28 -15.21
C VAL A 26 21.54 -10.14 -14.39
N SER A 27 22.03 -11.20 -13.73
CA SER A 27 21.20 -12.06 -12.87
C SER A 27 20.58 -11.27 -11.71
N SER A 28 21.32 -10.34 -11.11
CA SER A 28 20.83 -9.54 -9.98
C SER A 28 19.76 -8.53 -10.45
N VAL A 29 19.93 -7.95 -11.63
CA VAL A 29 18.91 -7.09 -12.26
C VAL A 29 17.63 -7.87 -12.56
N LEU A 30 17.74 -9.08 -13.11
CA LEU A 30 16.57 -9.92 -13.38
C LEU A 30 15.87 -10.37 -12.09
N GLU A 31 16.63 -10.68 -11.04
CA GLU A 31 16.05 -11.09 -9.74
C GLU A 31 15.23 -9.96 -9.11
N ASP A 32 15.76 -8.74 -9.10
CA ASP A 32 15.04 -7.58 -8.57
C ASP A 32 13.75 -7.30 -9.34
N ALA A 33 13.83 -7.31 -10.68
CA ALA A 33 12.66 -7.09 -11.53
C ALA A 33 11.57 -8.15 -11.29
N LEU A 34 11.97 -9.41 -11.12
CA LEU A 34 11.03 -10.49 -10.82
C LEU A 34 10.41 -10.34 -9.43
N ARG A 35 11.22 -10.00 -8.42
CA ARG A 35 10.75 -9.78 -7.04
C ARG A 35 9.76 -8.63 -6.97
N GLU A 36 10.07 -7.52 -7.63
CA GLU A 36 9.19 -6.35 -7.68
C GLU A 36 7.87 -6.68 -8.40
N GLN A 37 7.93 -7.42 -9.51
CA GLN A 37 6.72 -7.82 -10.24
C GLN A 37 5.81 -8.74 -9.42
N LEU A 38 6.39 -9.68 -8.66
CA LEU A 38 5.64 -10.55 -7.77
C LEU A 38 5.02 -9.77 -6.61
N ALA A 39 5.78 -8.86 -5.98
CA ALA A 39 5.28 -8.01 -4.90
C ALA A 39 4.13 -7.12 -5.36
N ARG A 40 4.26 -6.45 -6.52
CA ARG A 40 3.18 -5.64 -7.10
C ARG A 40 1.91 -6.45 -7.36
N ARG A 41 2.06 -7.73 -7.76
CA ARG A 41 0.92 -8.62 -7.97
C ARG A 41 0.22 -8.99 -6.65
N GLU A 42 0.98 -9.21 -5.58
CA GLU A 42 0.43 -9.46 -4.24
C GLU A 42 -0.30 -8.22 -3.68
N GLU A 43 0.27 -7.03 -3.86
CA GLU A 43 -0.37 -5.77 -3.50
C GLU A 43 -1.66 -5.53 -4.27
N ALA A 44 -1.67 -5.79 -5.58
CA ALA A 44 -2.88 -5.67 -6.40
C ALA A 44 -3.96 -6.71 -6.04
N ALA A 45 -3.56 -7.87 -5.51
CA ALA A 45 -4.47 -8.90 -5.02
C ALA A 45 -5.07 -8.55 -3.65
N THR A 46 -4.42 -7.67 -2.89
CA THR A 46 -5.00 -7.10 -1.68
C THR A 46 -5.93 -5.97 -2.12
N GLU A 47 -7.24 -6.23 -2.14
CA GLU A 47 -8.22 -5.17 -2.36
C GLU A 47 -7.87 -3.99 -1.46
N ARG A 48 -7.67 -2.81 -2.06
CA ARG A 48 -7.37 -1.60 -1.31
C ARG A 48 -8.53 -1.34 -0.38
N TRP A 49 -8.35 -1.67 0.90
CA TRP A 49 -9.30 -1.33 1.95
C TRP A 49 -9.52 0.18 1.91
N VAL A 50 -10.69 0.59 1.43
CA VAL A 50 -11.11 1.98 1.50
C VAL A 50 -11.73 2.15 2.87
N MET A 51 -11.06 2.92 3.74
CA MET A 51 -11.66 3.31 5.01
C MET A 51 -12.96 4.06 4.71
N PRO A 52 -14.12 3.58 5.19
CA PRO A 52 -15.35 4.33 5.02
C PRO A 52 -15.20 5.68 5.71
N SER A 53 -15.38 6.76 4.96
CA SER A 53 -15.46 8.11 5.47
C SER A 53 -16.92 8.48 5.67
N PHE A 54 -17.24 9.08 6.81
CA PHE A 54 -18.56 9.62 7.08
C PHE A 54 -18.42 11.13 7.23
N ASP A 55 -19.37 11.88 6.69
CA ASP A 55 -19.53 13.30 7.00
C ASP A 55 -20.04 13.37 8.44
N GLY A 56 -19.13 13.55 9.40
CA GLY A 56 -19.40 13.53 10.84
C GLY A 56 -20.31 14.67 11.32
N GLY A 57 -20.88 15.44 10.39
CA GLY A 57 -21.69 16.61 10.68
C GLY A 57 -20.86 17.78 11.20
N GLY A 58 -21.55 18.84 11.60
CA GLY A 58 -20.96 19.99 12.27
C GLY A 58 -20.76 19.74 13.77
N LEU A 59 -20.04 20.66 14.41
CA LEU A 59 -19.92 20.67 15.87
C LEU A 59 -21.30 20.85 16.52
N LEU A 60 -21.75 19.85 17.28
CA LEU A 60 -23.06 19.89 17.96
C LEU A 60 -23.00 20.64 19.30
N VAL A 61 -21.89 20.50 20.01
CA VAL A 61 -21.66 21.04 21.35
C VAL A 61 -20.22 21.51 21.49
N ASP A 62 -19.96 22.43 22.43
CA ASP A 62 -18.59 22.75 22.81
C ASP A 62 -17.98 21.52 23.51
N ILE A 63 -16.91 20.96 22.93
CA ILE A 63 -16.20 19.79 23.47
C ILE A 63 -15.56 20.04 24.84
N LEU A 64 -15.39 21.32 25.23
CA LEU A 64 -14.88 21.67 26.55
C LEU A 64 -15.97 21.67 27.62
N ASP A 65 -17.24 21.68 27.23
CA ASP A 65 -18.36 21.49 28.14
C ASP A 65 -18.66 20.00 28.30
N LYS A 66 -18.14 19.45 29.39
CA LYS A 66 -18.22 18.02 29.70
C LYS A 66 -19.66 17.53 29.86
N GLU A 67 -20.56 18.35 30.41
CA GLU A 67 -21.95 17.93 30.64
C GLU A 67 -22.72 17.92 29.32
N ALA A 68 -22.60 18.98 28.53
CA ALA A 68 -23.24 19.06 27.21
C ALA A 68 -22.74 17.95 26.26
N LEU A 69 -21.46 17.58 26.35
CA LEU A 69 -20.91 16.48 25.57
C LEU A 69 -21.45 15.11 25.99
N ALA A 70 -21.56 14.85 27.30
CA ALA A 70 -22.10 13.59 27.81
C ALA A 70 -23.57 13.39 27.42
N ASP A 71 -24.38 14.46 27.44
CA ASP A 71 -25.76 14.42 26.97
C ASP A 71 -25.85 14.17 25.46
N ALA A 72 -25.03 14.85 24.65
CA ALA A 72 -25.05 14.70 23.19
C ALA A 72 -24.61 13.30 22.71
N LEU A 73 -23.75 12.61 23.48
CA LEU A 73 -23.35 11.23 23.22
C LEU A 73 -24.36 10.20 23.74
N GLY A 74 -25.36 10.62 24.52
CA GLY A 74 -26.32 9.73 25.17
C GLY A 74 -25.74 8.98 26.37
N ASP A 75 -24.58 9.40 26.89
CA ASP A 75 -23.94 8.74 28.05
C ASP A 75 -24.77 8.93 29.33
N ASN A 76 -25.58 9.98 29.38
CA ASN A 76 -26.50 10.28 30.48
C ASN A 76 -27.92 9.72 30.27
N ASP A 77 -28.21 9.14 29.10
CA ASP A 77 -29.44 8.38 28.91
C ASP A 77 -29.31 7.09 29.71
N ARG A 78 -29.90 7.10 30.90
CA ARG A 78 -30.01 5.91 31.74
C ARG A 78 -30.72 4.82 30.93
N LEU A 79 -29.96 3.84 30.45
CA LEU A 79 -30.51 2.59 29.90
C LEU A 79 -31.61 2.08 30.84
N PRO A 80 -32.77 1.64 30.30
CA PRO A 80 -33.84 1.07 31.12
C PRO A 80 -33.37 -0.12 31.96
#